data_AF-A0A444Y040-F1
#
_entry.id   AF-A0A444Y040-F1
#
_cell.length_a   1.000
_cell.length_b   1.000
_cell.length_c   1.000
_cell.angle_alpha   90.00
_cell.angle_beta   90.00
_cell.angle_gamma   90.00
#
_symmetry.space_group_name_H-M   'P 1'
#
loop_
_entity.id
_entity.type
_entity.pdbx_description
1 polymer ?
#
loop_
_entity_poly.entity_id
_entity_poly.type
_entity_poly.pdbx_seq_one_letter_code
_entity_poly.pdbx_strand_id
1 'polypeptide(L)'
;MSDKGKAIATASKKRKHSTPSIPSIYKNYAKNPLHDEDKENQQLPSTNPDKFPNLYCELWFSRYRTTKLNIEKKLLLPNDVRRRITGRILELGIDFVDRDLGDINISWVKEFYCNFFRPTLDSVQVRGREIMVTETAIGEALHCRHIPHDQCAHHQAEIAIHTMTFDYEALRRVIGVPDASWVMDAGNTKPKGMLFTHLTREARTWQMIFAHYVLPTTHFSEVPMEMLLLIGYVMEGKDVSFPRLIRQCMWRAHIRGLLPFPTLVTSMAALADVSWSDDDVRPPPADADDREVTIPWGVWVHEKPPARRRSRARAVVGTPSPPAPTASPSSSTPAAPSPSTGPPAAPEPTYLLVQHLFRFLE
;
A
#
# COMPACT_ATOMS: atom_id res chain seq x y z
N MET A 1 6.76 -9.96 78.53
CA MET A 1 7.23 -8.67 78.00
C MET A 1 7.79 -8.92 76.61
N SER A 2 7.34 -8.15 75.61
CA SER A 2 7.91 -7.79 74.29
C SER A 2 8.86 -8.75 73.54
N ASP A 3 8.86 -8.88 72.21
CA ASP A 3 8.09 -8.24 71.14
C ASP A 3 8.32 -9.03 69.81
N LYS A 4 7.25 -9.09 69.02
CA LYS A 4 7.13 -9.11 67.55
C LYS A 4 8.32 -9.56 66.67
N GLY A 5 8.22 -10.79 66.16
CA GLY A 5 8.84 -11.23 64.90
C GLY A 5 7.84 -11.14 63.73
N LYS A 6 8.14 -10.28 62.75
CA LYS A 6 7.39 -10.07 61.49
C LYS A 6 7.44 -11.34 60.61
N ALA A 7 6.30 -11.95 60.33
CA ALA A 7 6.16 -12.92 59.25
C ALA A 7 5.92 -12.19 57.92
N ILE A 8 6.84 -12.34 56.97
CA ILE A 8 6.65 -11.92 55.57
C ILE A 8 6.22 -13.16 54.80
N ALA A 9 4.94 -13.19 54.39
CA ALA A 9 4.44 -14.18 53.45
C ALA A 9 4.89 -13.81 52.03
N THR A 10 5.74 -14.65 51.43
CA THR A 10 6.15 -14.55 50.03
C THR A 10 5.04 -15.11 49.13
N ALA A 11 4.15 -14.23 48.67
CA ALA A 11 3.23 -14.54 47.58
C ALA A 11 3.96 -14.43 46.24
N SER A 12 4.40 -15.56 45.69
CA SER A 12 4.95 -15.65 44.34
C SER A 12 3.90 -15.29 43.29
N LYS A 13 3.91 -14.03 42.83
CA LYS A 13 3.16 -13.61 41.64
C LYS A 13 3.75 -14.30 40.41
N LYS A 14 3.01 -15.26 39.86
CA LYS A 14 3.21 -15.86 38.55
C LYS A 14 3.30 -14.72 37.51
N ARG A 15 4.51 -14.38 37.06
CA ARG A 15 4.73 -13.47 35.93
C ARG A 15 4.08 -14.11 34.71
N LYS A 16 3.00 -13.51 34.20
CA LYS A 16 2.56 -13.73 32.82
C LYS A 16 3.71 -13.25 31.94
N HIS A 17 4.45 -14.18 31.36
CA HIS A 17 5.39 -13.87 30.29
C HIS A 17 4.58 -13.31 29.13
N SER A 18 4.72 -12.00 28.89
CA SER A 18 4.35 -11.41 27.61
C SER A 18 5.21 -12.06 26.53
N THR A 19 4.59 -12.71 25.56
CA THR A 19 5.25 -13.23 24.36
C THR A 19 6.09 -12.10 23.74
N PRO A 20 7.36 -12.33 23.39
CA PRO A 20 8.17 -11.30 22.75
C PRO A 20 7.52 -10.94 21.41
N SER A 21 7.15 -9.68 21.23
CA SER A 21 6.63 -9.19 19.96
C SER A 21 7.68 -9.42 18.87
N ILE A 22 7.34 -10.23 17.86
CA ILE A 22 8.21 -10.40 16.69
C ILE A 22 8.45 -9.01 16.09
N PRO A 23 9.71 -8.59 15.94
CA PRO A 23 10.10 -7.40 15.20
C PRO A 23 9.40 -7.30 13.85
N SER A 24 8.51 -6.33 13.68
CA SER A 24 7.96 -6.05 12.37
C SER A 24 9.07 -5.60 11.40
N ILE A 25 8.97 -6.01 10.13
CA ILE A 25 9.87 -5.59 9.03
C ILE A 25 9.98 -4.06 8.93
N TYR A 26 8.98 -3.36 9.46
CA TYR A 26 8.97 -1.92 9.54
C TYR A 26 9.92 -1.32 10.59
N LYS A 27 10.78 -2.10 11.25
CA LYS A 27 11.81 -1.60 12.19
C LYS A 27 12.65 -0.43 11.64
N ASN A 28 12.89 -0.41 10.33
CA ASN A 28 13.62 0.69 9.69
C ASN A 28 12.75 1.93 9.42
N TYR A 29 11.42 1.78 9.38
CA TYR A 29 10.45 2.87 9.24
C TYR A 29 9.88 3.36 10.57
N ALA A 30 10.05 2.57 11.65
CA ALA A 30 9.52 2.84 12.99
C ALA A 30 10.33 3.86 13.79
N LYS A 31 11.52 4.23 13.33
CA LYS A 31 12.25 5.36 13.91
C LYS A 31 11.71 6.63 13.25
N ASN A 32 10.62 7.17 13.80
CA ASN A 32 10.47 8.62 13.73
C ASN A 32 11.63 9.17 14.57
N PRO A 33 12.65 9.82 13.99
CA PRO A 33 13.74 10.36 14.79
C PRO A 33 13.20 11.58 15.53
N LEU A 34 12.44 11.33 16.59
CA LEU A 34 12.01 12.37 17.51
C LEU A 34 13.24 12.93 18.19
N HIS A 35 13.35 14.25 18.20
CA HIS A 35 14.37 14.95 18.97
C HIS A 35 14.18 14.62 20.46
N ASP A 36 15.24 14.66 21.26
CA ASP A 36 15.12 14.30 22.68
C ASP A 36 14.16 15.24 23.42
N GLU A 37 14.13 16.51 23.04
CA GLU A 37 13.13 17.49 23.49
C GLU A 37 11.69 17.07 23.16
N ASP A 38 11.41 16.56 21.96
CA ASP A 38 10.07 16.07 21.61
C ASP A 38 9.66 14.88 22.48
N LYS A 39 10.61 13.99 22.82
CA LYS A 39 10.34 12.85 23.71
C LYS A 39 10.06 13.30 25.13
N GLU A 40 10.73 14.33 25.61
CA GLU A 40 10.48 14.95 26.91
C GLU A 40 9.11 15.64 26.92
N ASN A 41 8.79 16.42 25.88
CA ASN A 41 7.50 17.09 25.73
C ASN A 41 6.31 16.12 25.69
N GLN A 42 6.50 14.87 25.27
CA GLN A 42 5.45 13.84 25.35
C GLN A 42 5.13 13.38 26.79
N GLN A 43 6.02 13.64 27.75
CA GLN A 43 5.85 13.30 29.17
C GLN A 43 5.35 14.49 30.00
N LEU A 44 5.40 15.70 29.45
CA LEU A 44 4.94 16.92 30.11
C LEU A 44 3.44 17.15 29.85
N PRO A 45 2.70 17.67 30.84
CA PRO A 45 1.29 18.00 30.66
C PRO A 45 1.09 19.16 29.68
N SER A 46 -0.02 19.13 28.94
CA SER A 46 -0.46 20.28 28.14
C SER A 46 -1.03 21.38 29.04
N THR A 47 -0.95 22.63 28.57
CA THR A 47 -1.68 23.76 29.17
C THR A 47 -3.18 23.72 28.87
N ASN A 48 -3.59 22.96 27.84
CA ASN A 48 -4.98 22.73 27.45
C ASN A 48 -5.27 21.20 27.40
N PRO A 49 -5.42 20.56 28.58
CA PRO A 49 -5.55 19.11 28.67
C PRO A 49 -6.85 18.56 28.06
N ASP A 50 -7.89 19.40 27.91
CA ASP A 50 -9.15 19.01 27.24
C ASP A 50 -8.97 18.80 25.74
N LYS A 51 -7.91 19.38 25.16
CA LYS A 51 -7.62 19.34 23.73
C LYS A 51 -6.39 18.51 23.40
N PHE A 52 -5.33 18.60 24.19
CA PHE A 52 -4.06 17.94 23.91
C PHE A 52 -3.64 17.05 25.09
N PRO A 53 -3.23 15.79 24.83
CA PRO A 53 -2.85 14.86 25.88
C PRO A 53 -1.51 15.19 26.54
N ASN A 54 -0.65 15.96 25.87
CA ASN A 54 0.67 16.35 26.36
C ASN A 54 1.18 17.62 25.67
N LEU A 55 2.28 18.17 26.18
CA LEU A 55 2.90 19.38 25.64
C LEU A 55 3.38 19.20 24.19
N TYR A 56 3.86 18.00 23.82
CA TYR A 56 4.29 17.71 22.46
C TYR A 56 3.17 17.97 21.44
N CYS A 57 1.98 17.43 21.66
CA CYS A 57 0.82 17.65 20.79
C CYS A 57 0.45 19.13 20.70
N GLU A 58 0.40 19.82 21.84
CA GLU A 58 0.07 21.25 21.88
C GLU A 58 1.03 22.11 21.03
N LEU A 59 2.34 21.92 21.21
CA LEU A 59 3.36 22.65 20.45
C LEU A 59 3.32 22.31 18.96
N TRP A 60 3.12 21.03 18.64
CA TRP A 60 3.08 20.55 17.25
C TRP A 60 1.79 20.89 16.51
N PHE A 61 0.71 21.26 17.20
CA PHE A 61 -0.56 21.56 16.55
C PHE A 61 -0.45 22.68 15.51
N SER A 62 0.43 23.66 15.74
CA SER A 62 0.74 24.73 14.78
C SER A 62 1.19 24.20 13.41
N ARG A 63 1.99 23.13 13.39
CA ARG A 63 2.43 22.44 12.17
C ARG A 63 1.27 21.70 11.49
N TYR A 64 0.40 21.06 12.26
CA TYR A 64 -0.78 20.38 11.73
C TYR A 64 -1.79 21.34 11.11
N ARG A 65 -1.88 22.59 11.60
CA ARG A 65 -2.73 23.63 10.98
C ARG A 65 -2.39 23.90 9.52
N THR A 66 -1.14 23.77 9.10
CA THR A 66 -0.72 23.99 7.71
C THR A 66 -0.48 22.70 6.92
N THR A 67 -0.52 21.54 7.60
CA THR A 67 -0.30 20.25 6.96
C THR A 67 -1.46 19.93 6.00
N LYS A 68 -1.11 19.47 4.79
CA LYS A 68 -2.08 19.14 3.75
C LYS A 68 -2.79 17.82 4.07
N LEU A 69 -4.05 17.73 3.69
CA LEU A 69 -4.84 16.50 3.72
C LEU A 69 -4.71 15.80 2.37
N ASN A 70 -4.71 14.48 2.38
CA ASN A 70 -4.97 13.70 1.19
C ASN A 70 -6.49 13.60 1.01
N ILE A 71 -7.08 14.53 0.26
CA ILE A 71 -8.52 14.52 0.01
C ILE A 71 -8.87 13.29 -0.82
N GLU A 72 -9.68 12.41 -0.25
CA GLU A 72 -10.12 11.18 -0.91
C GLU A 72 -10.99 11.53 -2.13
N LYS A 73 -10.78 10.81 -3.22
CA LYS A 73 -11.60 10.89 -4.44
C LYS A 73 -12.12 9.49 -4.78
N LYS A 74 -13.31 9.41 -5.36
CA LYS A 74 -13.97 8.14 -5.71
C LYS A 74 -13.32 7.57 -6.97
N LEU A 75 -12.80 6.34 -6.92
CA LEU A 75 -12.18 5.73 -8.10
C LEU A 75 -13.25 5.29 -9.11
N LEU A 76 -13.18 5.81 -10.35
CA LEU A 76 -14.07 5.36 -11.43
C LEU A 76 -13.40 4.26 -12.25
N LEU A 77 -13.89 3.04 -12.05
CA LEU A 77 -13.45 1.86 -12.77
C LEU A 77 -14.31 1.65 -14.03
N PRO A 78 -13.70 1.42 -15.20
CA PRO A 78 -14.42 1.04 -16.42
C PRO A 78 -15.27 -0.21 -16.20
N ASN A 79 -16.44 -0.29 -16.84
CA ASN A 79 -17.40 -1.38 -16.62
C ASN A 79 -16.82 -2.79 -16.86
N ASP A 80 -15.86 -2.94 -17.77
CA ASP A 80 -15.18 -4.20 -18.05
C ASP A 80 -14.18 -4.59 -16.95
N VAL A 81 -13.45 -3.61 -16.41
CA VAL A 81 -12.54 -3.78 -15.26
C VAL A 81 -13.36 -4.08 -14.01
N ARG A 82 -14.38 -3.27 -13.75
CA ARG A 82 -15.28 -3.40 -12.59
C ARG A 82 -15.92 -4.79 -12.52
N ARG A 83 -16.45 -5.29 -13.64
CA ARG A 83 -17.05 -6.63 -13.72
C ARG A 83 -16.09 -7.75 -13.31
N ARG A 84 -14.79 -7.62 -13.61
CA ARG A 84 -13.79 -8.65 -13.28
C ARG A 84 -13.45 -8.71 -11.79
N ILE A 85 -13.47 -7.57 -11.11
CA ILE A 85 -13.03 -7.49 -9.71
C ILE A 85 -14.16 -7.44 -8.69
N THR A 86 -15.42 -7.22 -9.12
CA THR A 86 -16.57 -7.08 -8.21
C THR A 86 -16.78 -8.33 -7.35
N GLY A 87 -16.64 -9.52 -7.93
CA GLY A 87 -16.70 -10.77 -7.14
C GLY A 87 -15.65 -10.80 -6.04
N ARG A 88 -14.42 -10.37 -6.34
CA ARG A 88 -13.32 -10.32 -5.38
C ARG A 88 -13.54 -9.24 -4.29
N ILE A 89 -14.10 -8.09 -4.62
CA ILE A 89 -14.46 -7.04 -3.64
C ILE A 89 -15.42 -7.61 -2.59
N LEU A 90 -16.46 -8.34 -3.03
CA LEU A 90 -17.45 -8.96 -2.16
C LEU A 90 -16.83 -10.08 -1.30
N GLU A 91 -16.02 -10.96 -1.92
CA GLU A 91 -15.34 -12.05 -1.20
C GLU A 91 -14.40 -11.54 -0.10
N LEU A 92 -13.71 -10.42 -0.35
CA LEU A 92 -12.80 -9.80 0.60
C LEU A 92 -13.50 -8.93 1.64
N GLY A 93 -14.80 -8.63 1.47
CA GLY A 93 -15.55 -7.74 2.36
C GLY A 93 -14.97 -6.32 2.40
N ILE A 94 -14.56 -5.79 1.24
CA ILE A 94 -14.02 -4.43 1.09
C ILE A 94 -14.99 -3.48 0.41
N ASP A 95 -16.27 -3.58 0.75
CA ASP A 95 -17.34 -2.74 0.17
C ASP A 95 -17.13 -1.24 0.42
N PHE A 96 -16.24 -0.88 1.36
CA PHE A 96 -15.82 0.51 1.57
C PHE A 96 -15.19 1.17 0.32
N VAL A 97 -14.76 0.40 -0.69
CA VAL A 97 -14.28 0.98 -1.97
C VAL A 97 -15.40 1.68 -2.74
N ASP A 98 -16.66 1.30 -2.48
CA ASP A 98 -17.85 1.86 -3.12
C ASP A 98 -18.58 2.89 -2.26
N ARG A 99 -18.13 3.08 -1.01
CA ARG A 99 -18.76 4.02 -0.08
C ARG A 99 -18.81 5.41 -0.67
N ASP A 100 -19.87 6.13 -0.34
CA ASP A 100 -19.91 7.55 -0.60
C ASP A 100 -18.94 8.26 0.36
N LEU A 101 -18.14 9.15 -0.22
CA LEU A 101 -17.23 9.97 0.56
C LEU A 101 -18.09 11.06 1.22
N GLY A 102 -18.28 10.93 2.53
CA GLY A 102 -19.04 11.88 3.34
C GLY A 102 -18.31 13.21 3.53
N ASP A 103 -18.89 14.05 4.40
CA ASP A 103 -18.29 15.33 4.76
C ASP A 103 -16.93 15.14 5.45
N ILE A 104 -16.02 16.10 5.22
CA ILE A 104 -14.73 16.18 5.87
C ILE A 104 -14.74 17.38 6.82
N ASN A 105 -14.36 17.14 8.08
CA ASN A 105 -14.06 18.19 9.04
C ASN A 105 -12.54 18.34 9.19
N ILE A 106 -11.95 19.36 8.57
CA ILE A 106 -10.50 19.58 8.55
C ILE A 106 -9.96 19.83 9.96
N SER A 107 -10.72 20.51 10.80
CA SER A 107 -10.33 20.80 12.19
C SER A 107 -10.17 19.51 12.98
N TRP A 108 -11.14 18.60 12.88
CA TRP A 108 -11.08 17.30 13.55
C TRP A 108 -9.94 16.43 13.04
N VAL A 109 -9.74 16.38 11.72
CA VAL A 109 -8.66 15.58 11.12
C VAL A 109 -7.30 16.05 11.63
N LYS A 110 -7.07 17.36 11.67
CA LYS A 110 -5.79 17.93 12.15
C LYS A 110 -5.57 17.67 13.64
N GLU A 111 -6.62 17.81 14.45
CA GLU A 111 -6.57 17.51 15.89
C GLU A 111 -6.31 16.03 16.15
N PHE A 112 -7.03 15.15 15.46
CA PHE A 112 -6.84 13.70 15.49
C PHE A 112 -5.39 13.31 15.23
N TYR A 113 -4.80 13.76 14.12
CA TYR A 113 -3.44 13.39 13.75
C TYR A 113 -2.39 13.98 14.69
N CYS A 114 -2.63 15.19 15.18
CA CYS A 114 -1.79 15.82 16.20
C CYS A 114 -1.77 14.99 17.50
N ASN A 115 -2.93 14.46 17.90
CA ASN A 115 -3.09 13.65 19.11
C ASN A 115 -2.74 12.16 18.91
N PHE A 116 -2.61 11.67 17.67
CA PHE A 116 -2.16 10.30 17.39
C PHE A 116 -0.63 10.17 17.37
N PHE A 117 0.06 10.65 18.42
CA PHE A 117 1.53 10.83 18.44
C PHE A 117 2.35 9.57 18.76
N ARG A 118 1.71 8.42 19.00
CA ARG A 118 2.38 7.11 19.19
C ARG A 118 1.61 5.99 18.48
N PRO A 119 2.31 4.99 17.90
CA PRO A 119 1.67 3.87 17.20
C PRO A 119 1.00 2.87 18.14
N THR A 120 1.28 2.96 19.44
CA THR A 120 0.73 2.09 20.48
C THR A 120 -0.56 2.65 21.09
N LEU A 121 -1.02 3.82 20.64
CA LEU A 121 -2.28 4.37 21.11
C LEU A 121 -3.45 3.58 20.52
N ASP A 122 -4.40 3.22 21.39
CA ASP A 122 -5.67 2.60 21.01
C ASP A 122 -6.80 3.62 20.89
N SER A 123 -6.58 4.84 21.39
CA SER A 123 -7.53 5.94 21.30
C SER A 123 -6.83 7.30 21.19
N VAL A 124 -7.55 8.30 20.70
CA VAL A 124 -7.12 9.70 20.62
C VAL A 124 -8.25 10.63 21.02
N GLN A 125 -7.92 11.77 21.64
CA GLN A 125 -8.90 12.79 22.00
C GLN A 125 -9.15 13.73 20.82
N VAL A 126 -10.41 14.05 20.55
CA VAL A 126 -10.82 15.12 19.64
C VAL A 126 -12.02 15.84 20.27
N ARG A 127 -11.87 17.14 20.53
CA ARG A 127 -12.87 17.98 21.20
C ARG A 127 -13.38 17.37 22.51
N GLY A 128 -12.49 16.78 23.31
CA GLY A 128 -12.81 16.13 24.57
C GLY A 128 -13.59 14.81 24.44
N ARG A 129 -13.69 14.25 23.24
CA ARG A 129 -14.23 12.90 23.00
C ARG A 129 -13.11 11.94 22.65
N GLU A 130 -13.22 10.72 23.18
CA GLU A 130 -12.30 9.64 22.88
C GLU A 130 -12.71 8.94 21.58
N ILE A 131 -11.83 8.94 20.59
CA ILE A 131 -11.98 8.21 19.34
C ILE A 131 -11.08 6.98 19.40
N MET A 132 -11.67 5.79 19.33
CA MET A 132 -10.91 4.54 19.26
C MET A 132 -10.22 4.40 17.89
N VAL A 133 -8.93 4.09 17.88
CA VAL A 133 -8.09 3.89 16.68
C VAL A 133 -7.56 2.45 16.59
N THR A 134 -8.23 1.51 17.24
CA THR A 134 -7.93 0.07 17.16
C THR A 134 -8.31 -0.48 15.78
N GLU A 135 -7.74 -1.64 15.43
CA GLU A 135 -8.10 -2.35 14.19
C GLU A 135 -9.61 -2.65 14.12
N THR A 136 -10.22 -2.97 15.27
CA THR A 136 -11.66 -3.21 15.37
C THR A 136 -12.47 -1.95 15.08
N ALA A 137 -12.15 -0.82 15.72
CA ALA A 137 -12.91 0.43 15.52
C ALA A 137 -12.80 0.95 14.08
N ILE A 138 -11.61 0.84 13.47
CA ILE A 138 -11.43 1.17 12.05
C ILE A 138 -12.23 0.20 11.16
N GLY A 139 -12.22 -1.09 11.51
CA GLY A 139 -13.00 -2.10 10.82
C GLY A 139 -14.51 -1.84 10.87
N GLU A 140 -15.04 -1.47 12.04
CA GLU A 140 -16.45 -1.10 12.24
C GLU A 140 -16.82 0.15 11.42
N ALA A 141 -16.00 1.20 11.48
CA ALA A 141 -16.24 2.42 10.71
C ALA A 141 -16.20 2.20 9.18
N LEU A 142 -15.48 1.17 8.72
CA LEU A 142 -15.39 0.78 7.32
C LEU A 142 -16.32 -0.39 6.94
N HIS A 143 -17.04 -0.97 7.91
CA HIS A 143 -17.80 -2.21 7.75
C HIS A 143 -16.97 -3.37 7.18
N CYS A 144 -15.68 -3.45 7.55
CA CYS A 144 -14.80 -4.54 7.14
C CYS A 144 -15.14 -5.85 7.88
N ARG A 145 -14.93 -6.97 7.21
CA ARG A 145 -14.93 -8.29 7.87
C ARG A 145 -13.79 -8.39 8.89
N HIS A 146 -14.08 -8.97 10.06
CA HIS A 146 -13.04 -9.28 11.04
C HIS A 146 -12.19 -10.47 10.58
N ILE A 147 -10.87 -10.30 10.59
CA ILE A 147 -9.89 -11.33 10.25
C ILE A 147 -8.96 -11.53 11.45
N PRO A 148 -8.90 -12.74 12.03
CA PRO A 148 -7.99 -13.06 13.11
C PRO A 148 -6.52 -12.81 12.74
N HIS A 149 -5.73 -12.37 13.72
CA HIS A 149 -4.34 -11.96 13.50
C HIS A 149 -3.45 -13.07 12.90
N ASP A 150 -3.66 -14.32 13.30
CA ASP A 150 -2.94 -15.51 12.81
C ASP A 150 -3.34 -15.92 11.39
N GLN A 151 -4.51 -15.49 10.92
CA GLN A 151 -5.04 -15.78 9.58
C GLN A 151 -4.70 -14.70 8.55
N CYS A 152 -4.21 -13.53 8.99
CA CYS A 152 -3.86 -12.43 8.10
C CYS A 152 -2.60 -12.76 7.26
N ALA A 153 -2.78 -12.96 5.96
CA ALA A 153 -1.71 -13.31 5.03
C ALA A 153 -0.60 -12.23 4.98
N HIS A 154 -0.97 -10.96 5.09
CA HIS A 154 0.01 -9.87 5.15
C HIS A 154 0.94 -9.99 6.37
N HIS A 155 0.40 -10.39 7.53
CA HIS A 155 1.23 -10.59 8.72
C HIS A 155 2.13 -11.83 8.58
N GLN A 156 1.63 -12.90 7.98
CA GLN A 156 2.46 -14.08 7.68
C GLN A 156 3.60 -13.74 6.71
N ALA A 157 3.35 -12.86 5.73
CA ALA A 157 4.37 -12.29 4.87
C ALA A 157 5.46 -11.56 5.65
N GLU A 158 5.04 -10.77 6.64
CA GLU A 158 5.97 -10.02 7.48
C GLU A 158 6.93 -10.96 8.22
N ILE A 159 6.43 -12.08 8.71
CA ILE A 159 7.26 -13.11 9.35
C ILE A 159 8.17 -13.74 8.31
N ALA A 160 7.63 -14.20 7.18
CA ALA A 160 8.38 -14.92 6.15
C ALA A 160 9.53 -14.11 5.55
N ILE A 161 9.33 -12.80 5.31
CA ILE A 161 10.40 -11.94 4.80
C ILE A 161 11.46 -11.72 5.89
N HIS A 162 11.07 -11.56 7.15
CA HIS A 162 12.03 -11.42 8.26
C HIS A 162 12.85 -12.71 8.46
N THR A 163 12.24 -13.87 8.25
CA THR A 163 12.92 -15.17 8.34
C THR A 163 13.60 -15.60 7.04
N MET A 164 13.62 -14.74 6.01
CA MET A 164 14.22 -15.02 4.69
C MET A 164 13.60 -16.22 3.96
N THR A 165 12.35 -16.57 4.27
CA THR A 165 11.61 -17.70 3.69
C THR A 165 10.53 -17.25 2.70
N PHE A 166 10.40 -15.95 2.46
CA PHE A 166 9.40 -15.42 1.52
C PHE A 166 9.77 -15.71 0.05
N ASP A 167 8.84 -16.27 -0.71
CA ASP A 167 9.00 -16.56 -2.12
C ASP A 167 8.61 -15.35 -2.99
N TYR A 168 9.58 -14.50 -3.28
CA TYR A 168 9.40 -13.36 -4.17
C TYR A 168 9.06 -13.79 -5.61
N GLU A 169 9.55 -14.93 -6.09
CA GLU A 169 9.29 -15.37 -7.46
C GLU A 169 7.85 -15.83 -7.64
N ALA A 170 7.27 -16.51 -6.65
CA ALA A 170 5.83 -16.79 -6.63
C ALA A 170 4.99 -15.50 -6.68
N LEU A 171 5.31 -14.50 -5.87
CA LEU A 171 4.64 -13.20 -5.90
C LEU A 171 4.76 -12.56 -7.28
N ARG A 172 5.96 -12.56 -7.88
CA ARG A 172 6.21 -11.98 -9.21
C ARG A 172 5.31 -12.60 -10.27
N ARG A 173 5.15 -13.93 -10.26
CA ARG A 173 4.31 -14.67 -11.22
C ARG A 173 2.83 -14.32 -11.12
N VAL A 174 2.36 -13.95 -9.92
CA VAL A 174 0.96 -13.55 -9.69
C VAL A 174 0.70 -12.14 -10.22
N ILE A 175 1.58 -11.18 -9.90
CA ILE A 175 1.29 -9.74 -10.12
C ILE A 175 1.95 -9.17 -11.37
N GLY A 176 3.01 -9.80 -11.86
CA GLY A 176 3.86 -9.30 -12.94
C GLY A 176 3.51 -9.89 -14.30
N VAL A 177 3.87 -9.17 -15.36
CA VAL A 177 3.95 -9.72 -16.73
C VAL A 177 5.12 -10.72 -16.83
N PRO A 178 5.18 -11.59 -17.85
CA PRO A 178 6.21 -12.65 -17.93
C PRO A 178 7.66 -12.16 -17.79
N ASP A 179 7.98 -10.98 -18.32
CA ASP A 179 9.32 -10.38 -18.28
C ASP A 179 9.51 -9.35 -17.15
N ALA A 180 8.61 -9.35 -16.16
CA ALA A 180 8.69 -8.42 -15.04
C ALA A 180 9.99 -8.61 -14.25
N SER A 181 10.66 -7.50 -13.98
CA SER A 181 11.82 -7.45 -13.09
C SER A 181 11.53 -6.70 -11.80
N TRP A 182 12.23 -7.10 -10.74
CA TRP A 182 12.24 -6.41 -9.47
C TRP A 182 13.10 -5.15 -9.54
N VAL A 183 12.65 -4.09 -8.86
CA VAL A 183 13.52 -2.99 -8.47
C VAL A 183 14.20 -3.39 -7.17
N MET A 184 15.52 -3.45 -7.19
CA MET A 184 16.33 -3.90 -6.05
C MET A 184 16.68 -2.72 -5.13
N ASP A 185 16.98 -3.02 -3.88
CA ASP A 185 17.51 -2.02 -2.93
C ASP A 185 18.92 -1.56 -3.29
N ALA A 186 19.45 -0.56 -2.57
CA ALA A 186 20.77 0.02 -2.86
C ALA A 186 21.92 -1.01 -2.77
N GLY A 187 21.75 -2.05 -1.94
CA GLY A 187 22.70 -3.14 -1.81
C GLY A 187 22.53 -4.25 -2.85
N ASN A 188 21.52 -4.16 -3.72
CA ASN A 188 21.14 -5.20 -4.68
C ASN A 188 20.88 -6.57 -4.03
N THR A 189 20.40 -6.57 -2.78
CA THR A 189 20.23 -7.79 -1.96
C THR A 189 18.79 -8.24 -1.86
N LYS A 190 17.84 -7.30 -1.91
CA LYS A 190 16.41 -7.59 -1.78
C LYS A 190 15.57 -6.74 -2.70
N PRO A 191 14.45 -7.28 -3.22
CA PRO A 191 13.45 -6.48 -3.91
C PRO A 191 12.87 -5.39 -3.00
N LYS A 192 12.83 -4.13 -3.48
CA LYS A 192 12.15 -3.02 -2.81
C LYS A 192 10.81 -2.65 -3.45
N GLY A 193 10.60 -3.06 -4.70
CA GLY A 193 9.40 -2.73 -5.46
C GLY A 193 9.45 -3.25 -6.90
N MET A 194 8.49 -2.83 -7.71
CA MET A 194 8.36 -3.19 -9.13
C MET A 194 7.85 -1.98 -9.90
N LEU A 195 8.28 -1.80 -11.14
CA LEU A 195 7.71 -0.76 -11.99
C LEU A 195 6.24 -1.05 -12.28
N PHE A 196 5.41 -0.01 -12.28
CA PHE A 196 3.97 -0.14 -12.59
C PHE A 196 3.71 -0.72 -13.98
N THR A 197 4.60 -0.43 -14.94
CA THR A 197 4.57 -1.00 -16.29
C THR A 197 4.81 -2.51 -16.31
N HIS A 198 5.42 -3.09 -15.27
CA HIS A 198 5.64 -4.54 -15.15
C HIS A 198 4.47 -5.27 -14.51
N LEU A 199 3.48 -4.56 -13.95
CA LEU A 199 2.28 -5.18 -13.40
C LEU A 199 1.31 -5.62 -14.50
N THR A 200 0.62 -6.74 -14.24
CA THR A 200 -0.54 -7.16 -15.06
C THR A 200 -1.67 -6.12 -14.98
N ARG A 201 -2.59 -6.16 -15.94
CA ARG A 201 -3.74 -5.24 -15.96
C ARG A 201 -4.59 -5.33 -14.68
N GLU A 202 -4.75 -6.53 -14.14
CA GLU A 202 -5.48 -6.74 -12.89
C GLU A 202 -4.71 -6.20 -11.68
N ALA A 203 -3.40 -6.50 -11.59
CA ALA A 203 -2.55 -5.95 -10.53
C ALA A 203 -2.51 -4.41 -10.53
N ARG A 204 -2.49 -3.77 -11.71
CA ARG A 204 -2.62 -2.30 -11.82
C ARG A 204 -3.95 -1.78 -11.30
N THR A 205 -5.03 -2.54 -11.47
CA THR A 205 -6.35 -2.16 -10.96
C THR A 205 -6.37 -2.20 -9.44
N TRP A 206 -5.86 -3.28 -8.84
CA TRP A 206 -5.72 -3.39 -7.39
C TRP A 206 -4.77 -2.34 -6.81
N GLN A 207 -3.65 -2.06 -7.49
CA GLN A 207 -2.76 -0.94 -7.16
C GLN A 207 -3.53 0.37 -7.04
N MET A 208 -4.39 0.68 -8.01
CA MET A 208 -5.18 1.91 -7.96
C MET A 208 -6.14 1.89 -6.77
N ILE A 209 -6.88 0.81 -6.56
CA ILE A 209 -7.81 0.71 -5.41
C ILE A 209 -7.06 0.95 -4.10
N PHE A 210 -5.98 0.22 -3.85
CA PHE A 210 -5.26 0.33 -2.59
C PHE A 210 -4.52 1.66 -2.43
N ALA A 211 -4.01 2.25 -3.51
CA ALA A 211 -3.39 3.57 -3.49
C ALA A 211 -4.37 4.71 -3.17
N HIS A 212 -5.69 4.47 -3.21
CA HIS A 212 -6.69 5.47 -2.82
C HIS A 212 -7.30 5.16 -1.46
N TYR A 213 -7.53 3.87 -1.13
CA TYR A 213 -8.34 3.51 0.02
C TYR A 213 -7.59 2.82 1.18
N VAL A 214 -6.36 2.32 0.97
CA VAL A 214 -5.67 1.49 2.00
C VAL A 214 -4.26 1.97 2.30
N LEU A 215 -3.45 2.25 1.27
CA LEU A 215 -2.08 2.74 1.38
C LEU A 215 -1.88 3.95 0.46
N PRO A 216 -2.41 5.13 0.82
CA PRO A 216 -2.36 6.26 -0.07
C PRO A 216 -0.95 6.66 -0.51
N THR A 217 -0.81 6.87 -1.82
CA THR A 217 0.42 7.28 -2.48
C THR A 217 0.12 8.20 -3.66
N THR A 218 0.98 9.18 -3.89
CA THR A 218 0.95 10.08 -5.04
C THR A 218 1.92 9.65 -6.14
N HIS A 219 2.80 8.69 -5.84
CA HIS A 219 3.80 8.17 -6.78
C HIS A 219 3.37 6.79 -7.26
N PHE A 220 3.26 6.64 -8.59
CA PHE A 220 2.75 5.43 -9.23
C PHE A 220 3.77 4.74 -10.13
N SER A 221 4.94 5.32 -10.43
CA SER A 221 5.90 4.72 -11.37
C SER A 221 6.58 3.47 -10.82
N GLU A 222 7.00 3.51 -9.56
CA GLU A 222 7.56 2.38 -8.82
C GLU A 222 6.61 2.03 -7.69
N VAL A 223 6.08 0.80 -7.71
CA VAL A 223 5.16 0.29 -6.71
C VAL A 223 5.98 -0.37 -5.60
N PRO A 224 5.86 0.08 -4.34
CA PRO A 224 6.67 -0.44 -3.23
C PRO A 224 6.25 -1.86 -2.84
N MET A 225 7.18 -2.64 -2.29
CA MET A 225 6.95 -4.04 -1.92
C MET A 225 5.72 -4.26 -1.03
N GLU A 226 5.47 -3.38 -0.06
CA GLU A 226 4.29 -3.44 0.81
C GLU A 226 2.97 -3.45 0.03
N MET A 227 2.90 -2.63 -1.02
CA MET A 227 1.73 -2.57 -1.88
C MET A 227 1.63 -3.79 -2.80
N LEU A 228 2.77 -4.30 -3.28
CA LEU A 228 2.83 -5.51 -4.10
C LEU A 228 2.39 -6.76 -3.35
N LEU A 229 2.77 -6.90 -2.07
CA LEU A 229 2.30 -7.97 -1.19
C LEU A 229 0.78 -7.94 -1.05
N LEU A 230 0.22 -6.76 -0.77
CA LEU A 230 -1.22 -6.57 -0.67
C LEU A 230 -1.94 -6.98 -1.97
N ILE A 231 -1.44 -6.55 -3.12
CA ILE A 231 -1.99 -6.92 -4.44
C ILE A 231 -1.94 -8.43 -4.66
N GLY A 232 -0.78 -9.06 -4.44
CA GLY A 232 -0.60 -10.48 -4.68
C GLY A 232 -1.55 -11.32 -3.84
N TYR A 233 -1.69 -11.00 -2.55
CA TYR A 233 -2.58 -11.73 -1.65
C TYR A 233 -4.05 -11.58 -2.00
N VAL A 234 -4.48 -10.39 -2.39
CA VAL A 234 -5.85 -10.17 -2.85
C VAL A 234 -6.13 -10.91 -4.15
N MET A 235 -5.19 -10.90 -5.10
CA MET A 235 -5.33 -11.64 -6.35
C MET A 235 -5.40 -13.16 -6.13
N GLU A 236 -4.62 -13.68 -5.18
CA GLU A 236 -4.68 -15.09 -4.75
C GLU A 236 -5.91 -15.43 -3.89
N GLY A 237 -6.70 -14.44 -3.47
CA GLY A 237 -7.88 -14.63 -2.61
C GLY A 237 -7.55 -14.95 -1.16
N LYS A 238 -6.40 -14.51 -0.66
CA LYS A 238 -5.99 -14.69 0.74
C LYS A 238 -6.57 -13.57 1.62
N ASP A 239 -6.85 -13.91 2.87
CA ASP A 239 -7.40 -12.98 3.85
C ASP A 239 -6.36 -11.91 4.26
N VAL A 240 -6.76 -10.63 4.21
CA VAL A 240 -5.92 -9.49 4.59
C VAL A 240 -6.68 -8.53 5.51
N SER A 241 -6.10 -8.20 6.66
CA SER A 241 -6.66 -7.17 7.55
C SER A 241 -6.37 -5.76 7.02
N PHE A 242 -7.33 -5.19 6.29
CA PHE A 242 -7.28 -3.80 5.83
C PHE A 242 -7.25 -2.77 6.97
N PRO A 243 -8.02 -2.93 8.06
CA PRO A 243 -7.96 -1.98 9.19
C PRO A 243 -6.56 -1.83 9.79
N ARG A 244 -5.79 -2.92 9.85
CA ARG A 244 -4.39 -2.89 10.30
C ARG A 244 -3.51 -2.04 9.41
N LEU A 245 -3.61 -2.22 8.09
CA LEU A 245 -2.83 -1.47 7.10
C LEU A 245 -3.20 0.02 7.12
N ILE A 246 -4.49 0.33 7.24
CA ILE A 246 -5.00 1.70 7.35
C ILE A 246 -4.47 2.35 8.62
N ARG A 247 -4.59 1.70 9.79
CA ARG A 247 -4.04 2.19 11.07
C ARG A 247 -2.55 2.48 10.98
N GLN A 248 -1.80 1.57 10.36
CA GLN A 248 -0.37 1.74 10.13
C GLN A 248 -0.08 2.95 9.23
N CYS A 249 -0.88 3.14 8.18
CA CYS A 249 -0.76 4.30 7.30
C CYS A 249 -1.11 5.62 8.01
N MET A 250 -2.15 5.63 8.85
CA MET A 250 -2.49 6.78 9.69
C MET A 250 -1.31 7.18 10.58
N TRP A 251 -0.67 6.22 11.27
CA TRP A 251 0.50 6.50 12.08
C TRP A 251 1.67 7.12 11.28
N ARG A 252 1.86 6.70 10.02
CA ARG A 252 2.94 7.22 9.16
C ARG A 252 2.72 8.68 8.70
N ALA A 253 1.57 9.29 8.97
CA ALA A 253 1.32 10.70 8.66
C ALA A 253 2.38 11.63 9.29
N HIS A 254 2.85 11.30 10.49
CA HIS A 254 3.90 12.03 11.22
C HIS A 254 5.25 12.06 10.48
N ILE A 255 5.51 11.08 9.62
CA ILE A 255 6.75 10.97 8.84
C ILE A 255 6.57 11.60 7.44
N ARG A 256 5.40 11.38 6.82
CA ARG A 256 5.15 11.76 5.42
C ARG A 256 4.71 13.21 5.24
N GLY A 257 4.20 13.87 6.29
CA GLY A 257 3.74 15.26 6.21
C GLY A 257 2.46 15.45 5.36
N LEU A 258 1.68 14.38 5.17
CA LEU A 258 0.40 14.36 4.50
C LEU A 258 -0.58 13.56 5.37
N LEU A 259 -1.79 14.08 5.61
CA LEU A 259 -2.79 13.44 6.47
C LEU A 259 -3.73 12.57 5.63
N PRO A 260 -3.66 11.23 5.71
CA PRO A 260 -4.53 10.35 4.93
C PRO A 260 -5.94 10.23 5.52
N PHE A 261 -6.86 9.60 4.79
CA PHE A 261 -8.20 9.18 5.23
C PHE A 261 -9.06 10.22 5.98
N PRO A 262 -9.15 11.48 5.52
CA PRO A 262 -9.90 12.52 6.22
C PRO A 262 -11.40 12.19 6.40
N THR A 263 -12.01 11.47 5.45
CA THR A 263 -13.43 11.07 5.54
C THR A 263 -13.61 9.99 6.61
N LEU A 264 -12.69 9.03 6.69
CA LEU A 264 -12.70 7.99 7.73
C LEU A 264 -12.54 8.61 9.11
N VAL A 265 -11.56 9.50 9.29
CA VAL A 265 -11.35 10.19 10.57
C VAL A 265 -12.58 11.00 10.99
N THR A 266 -13.20 11.72 10.05
CA THR A 266 -14.43 12.47 10.32
C THR A 266 -15.58 11.54 10.70
N SER A 267 -15.71 10.39 10.02
CA SER A 267 -16.74 9.39 10.33
C SER A 267 -16.52 8.76 11.71
N MET A 268 -15.28 8.41 12.07
CA MET A 268 -14.94 7.87 13.39
C MET A 268 -15.20 8.89 14.50
N ALA A 269 -14.92 10.17 14.26
CA ALA A 269 -15.24 11.25 15.19
C ALA A 269 -16.76 11.43 15.35
N ALA A 270 -17.52 11.37 14.26
CA ALA A 270 -18.98 11.43 14.31
C ALA A 270 -19.58 10.24 15.08
N LEU A 271 -19.05 9.03 14.89
CA LEU A 271 -19.42 7.83 15.66
C LEU A 271 -19.10 7.94 17.16
N ALA A 272 -18.14 8.80 17.53
CA ALA A 272 -17.78 9.12 18.90
C ALA A 272 -18.53 10.36 19.45
N ASP A 273 -19.61 10.78 18.79
CA ASP A 273 -20.45 11.93 19.16
C ASP A 273 -19.68 13.25 19.28
N VAL A 274 -18.65 13.44 18.43
CA VAL A 274 -17.99 14.74 18.30
C VAL A 274 -18.94 15.72 17.60
N SER A 275 -19.20 16.86 18.24
CA SER A 275 -20.10 17.90 17.72
C SER A 275 -19.35 18.88 16.81
N TRP A 276 -20.01 19.30 15.72
CA TRP A 276 -19.49 20.37 14.85
C TRP A 276 -19.51 21.71 15.58
N SER A 277 -18.48 22.51 15.36
CA SER A 277 -18.45 23.92 15.75
C SER A 277 -18.65 24.82 14.54
N ASP A 278 -19.18 26.03 14.72
CA ASP A 278 -19.29 27.04 13.65
C ASP A 278 -17.91 27.45 13.10
N ASP A 279 -16.86 27.33 13.92
CA ASP A 279 -15.47 27.59 13.54
C ASP A 279 -14.79 26.42 12.80
N ASP A 280 -15.47 25.29 12.62
CA ASP A 280 -14.88 24.13 11.95
C ASP A 280 -14.76 24.34 10.43
N VAL A 281 -13.62 23.91 9.90
CA VAL A 281 -13.27 24.16 8.50
C VAL A 281 -13.65 22.96 7.64
N ARG A 282 -14.43 23.21 6.59
CA ARG A 282 -14.67 22.24 5.50
C ARG A 282 -13.60 22.40 4.41
N PRO A 283 -13.29 21.36 3.62
CA PRO A 283 -12.50 21.54 2.42
C PRO A 283 -13.11 22.60 1.50
N PRO A 284 -12.28 23.37 0.77
CA PRO A 284 -12.79 24.23 -0.27
C PRO A 284 -13.57 23.37 -1.29
N PRO A 285 -14.64 23.91 -1.90
CA PRO A 285 -15.30 23.23 -3.00
C PRO A 285 -14.27 22.92 -4.10
N ALA A 286 -14.40 21.76 -4.74
CA ALA A 286 -13.51 21.40 -5.84
C ALA A 286 -13.55 22.47 -6.94
N ASP A 287 -12.38 22.84 -7.48
CA ASP A 287 -12.27 23.84 -8.54
C ASP A 287 -13.11 23.41 -9.77
N ALA A 288 -13.54 24.38 -10.59
CA ALA A 288 -14.37 24.10 -11.76
C ALA A 288 -13.72 23.19 -12.82
N ASP A 289 -12.38 23.06 -12.81
CA ASP A 289 -11.59 22.10 -13.60
C ASP A 289 -11.33 20.77 -12.85
N ASP A 290 -11.50 20.74 -11.53
CA ASP A 290 -11.37 19.56 -10.65
C ASP A 290 -12.76 18.98 -10.30
N ARG A 291 -13.75 19.21 -11.18
CA ARG A 291 -15.15 18.73 -11.06
C ARG A 291 -15.28 17.23 -10.90
N GLU A 292 -14.26 16.48 -11.26
CA GLU A 292 -14.21 15.08 -10.90
C GLU A 292 -13.71 14.95 -9.45
N VAL A 293 -14.69 14.83 -8.55
CA VAL A 293 -14.60 14.09 -7.26
C VAL A 293 -14.18 12.61 -7.51
N THR A 294 -13.89 12.28 -8.75
CA THR A 294 -13.58 10.98 -9.29
C THR A 294 -12.18 10.93 -9.90
N ILE A 295 -11.54 9.78 -9.84
CA ILE A 295 -10.26 9.55 -10.52
C ILE A 295 -10.50 8.55 -11.65
N PRO A 296 -10.39 8.95 -12.92
CA PRO A 296 -10.60 8.05 -14.05
C PRO A 296 -9.42 7.07 -14.20
N TRP A 297 -9.73 5.78 -14.31
CA TRP A 297 -8.74 4.71 -14.50
C TRP A 297 -7.86 4.90 -15.77
N GLY A 298 -8.46 5.38 -16.86
CA GLY A 298 -7.81 5.46 -18.18
C GLY A 298 -6.70 6.51 -18.32
N VAL A 299 -6.61 7.48 -17.39
CA VAL A 299 -5.51 8.46 -17.37
C VAL A 299 -4.16 7.79 -17.06
N TRP A 300 -4.19 6.67 -16.33
CA TRP A 300 -3.00 6.02 -15.79
C TRP A 300 -2.65 4.71 -16.49
N VAL A 301 -3.65 4.01 -17.02
CA VAL A 301 -3.44 2.79 -17.80
C VAL A 301 -3.59 3.15 -19.28
N HIS A 302 -2.50 3.60 -19.89
CA HIS A 302 -2.46 3.77 -21.34
C HIS A 302 -2.53 2.40 -22.02
N GLU A 303 -3.74 1.91 -22.31
CA GLU A 303 -3.92 0.91 -23.34
C GLU A 303 -3.75 1.62 -24.70
N LYS A 304 -2.56 1.54 -25.30
CA LYS A 304 -2.45 1.79 -26.75
C LYS A 304 -3.39 0.78 -27.43
N PRO A 305 -4.38 1.22 -28.22
CA PRO A 305 -5.20 0.30 -28.99
C PRO A 305 -4.27 -0.58 -29.84
N PRO A 306 -4.53 -1.90 -29.95
CA PRO A 306 -3.76 -2.72 -30.88
C PRO A 306 -3.89 -2.10 -32.26
N ALA A 307 -2.77 -1.74 -32.87
CA ALA A 307 -2.74 -1.13 -34.19
C ALA A 307 -3.52 -2.04 -35.14
N ARG A 308 -4.66 -1.54 -35.62
CA ARG A 308 -5.49 -2.23 -36.62
C ARG A 308 -4.59 -2.47 -37.83
N ARG A 309 -4.08 -3.69 -37.98
CA ARG A 309 -3.43 -4.13 -39.22
C ARG A 309 -4.48 -4.00 -40.32
N ARG A 310 -4.48 -2.88 -41.04
CA ARG A 310 -5.17 -2.76 -42.32
C ARG A 310 -4.42 -3.66 -43.29
N SER A 311 -4.84 -4.91 -43.37
CA SER A 311 -4.54 -5.80 -44.49
C SER A 311 -5.09 -5.14 -45.76
N ARG A 312 -4.25 -4.39 -46.47
CA ARG A 312 -4.59 -3.85 -47.79
C ARG A 312 -4.09 -4.84 -48.84
N ALA A 313 -4.88 -5.87 -49.10
CA ALA A 313 -4.77 -6.63 -50.33
C ALA A 313 -5.15 -5.69 -51.48
N ARG A 314 -4.22 -5.38 -52.38
CA ARG A 314 -4.55 -4.78 -53.68
C ARG A 314 -4.59 -5.90 -54.71
N ALA A 315 -5.80 -6.30 -55.07
CA ALA A 315 -6.07 -6.89 -56.36
C ALA A 315 -6.03 -5.77 -57.40
N VAL A 316 -5.24 -5.94 -58.46
CA VAL A 316 -5.38 -5.20 -59.71
C VAL A 316 -5.34 -6.24 -60.82
N VAL A 317 -6.48 -6.41 -61.49
CA VAL A 317 -6.65 -7.15 -62.74
C VAL A 317 -6.76 -6.11 -63.86
N GLY A 318 -6.02 -6.31 -64.94
CA GLY A 318 -6.06 -5.51 -66.17
C GLY A 318 -4.98 -5.94 -67.17
N THR A 319 -5.30 -6.98 -67.96
CA THR A 319 -4.65 -7.56 -69.17
C THR A 319 -4.48 -6.55 -70.34
N PRO A 320 -3.86 -6.87 -71.52
CA PRO A 320 -2.91 -7.93 -71.94
C PRO A 320 -1.64 -7.43 -72.75
N SER A 321 -0.64 -8.31 -72.95
CA SER A 321 0.61 -8.20 -73.78
C SER A 321 0.38 -8.06 -75.31
N PRO A 322 1.37 -7.88 -76.25
CA PRO A 322 2.81 -8.32 -76.30
C PRO A 322 3.79 -7.37 -77.12
N PRO A 323 4.97 -7.78 -77.68
CA PRO A 323 5.94 -8.88 -77.41
C PRO A 323 7.41 -8.41 -77.12
N ALA A 324 8.29 -9.39 -76.83
CA ALA A 324 9.71 -9.32 -76.45
C ALA A 324 10.69 -8.84 -77.56
N PRO A 325 12.01 -8.64 -77.28
CA PRO A 325 12.94 -9.79 -77.31
C PRO A 325 14.16 -9.77 -76.33
N THR A 326 14.61 -11.00 -75.99
CA THR A 326 15.98 -11.54 -75.77
C THR A 326 17.09 -10.74 -75.06
N ALA A 327 17.62 -11.29 -73.95
CA ALA A 327 19.00 -11.84 -73.85
C ALA A 327 19.31 -12.36 -72.42
N SER A 328 19.72 -13.64 -72.32
CA SER A 328 20.54 -14.21 -71.21
C SER A 328 22.03 -14.14 -71.61
N PRO A 329 23.04 -14.69 -70.88
CA PRO A 329 23.10 -15.30 -69.53
C PRO A 329 24.26 -14.69 -68.66
N SER A 330 24.53 -15.06 -67.40
CA SER A 330 25.37 -16.21 -67.03
C SER A 330 25.71 -16.25 -65.52
N SER A 331 25.78 -17.48 -64.96
CA SER A 331 26.75 -18.08 -64.01
C SER A 331 27.11 -17.34 -62.69
N SER A 332 27.30 -17.94 -61.51
CA SER A 332 27.55 -19.33 -61.07
C SER A 332 27.73 -19.38 -59.53
N THR A 333 27.01 -20.30 -58.85
CA THR A 333 27.44 -21.24 -57.76
C THR A 333 28.11 -20.74 -56.43
N PRO A 334 28.26 -21.58 -55.37
CA PRO A 334 27.78 -21.26 -54.01
C PRO A 334 28.89 -21.29 -52.92
N ALA A 335 28.59 -20.88 -51.69
CA ALA A 335 29.42 -21.24 -50.53
C ALA A 335 28.58 -21.38 -49.25
N ALA A 336 28.77 -22.51 -48.58
CA ALA A 336 28.23 -22.87 -47.27
C ALA A 336 28.95 -22.13 -46.11
N PRO A 337 28.33 -22.02 -44.92
CA PRO A 337 28.95 -21.36 -43.77
C PRO A 337 29.74 -22.34 -42.87
N SER A 338 30.74 -21.82 -42.17
CA SER A 338 31.42 -22.43 -41.02
C SER A 338 31.37 -21.46 -39.82
N PRO A 339 31.56 -21.96 -38.57
CA PRO A 339 30.82 -21.51 -37.39
C PRO A 339 31.59 -20.48 -36.56
N SER A 340 30.88 -19.59 -35.85
CA SER A 340 31.45 -18.95 -34.65
C SER A 340 30.39 -18.59 -33.60
N THR A 341 30.56 -19.24 -32.44
CA THR A 341 30.57 -18.64 -31.10
C THR A 341 29.38 -17.77 -30.69
N GLY A 342 28.41 -18.39 -30.03
CA GLY A 342 27.42 -17.67 -29.21
C GLY A 342 28.08 -17.00 -27.99
N PRO A 343 27.52 -15.87 -27.50
CA PRO A 343 28.02 -15.18 -26.31
C PRO A 343 27.70 -15.96 -25.01
N PRO A 344 28.48 -15.77 -23.93
CA PRO A 344 28.36 -16.55 -22.70
C PRO A 344 27.04 -16.25 -21.98
N ALA A 345 26.46 -17.28 -21.37
CA ALA A 345 25.29 -17.16 -20.52
C ALA A 345 25.53 -16.12 -19.40
N ALA A 346 24.54 -15.26 -19.19
CA ALA A 346 24.53 -14.30 -18.08
C ALA A 346 24.60 -15.04 -16.73
N PRO A 347 25.30 -14.49 -15.72
CA PRO A 347 25.44 -15.16 -14.43
C PRO A 347 24.08 -15.30 -13.75
N GLU A 348 23.79 -16.52 -13.28
CA GLU A 348 22.61 -16.79 -12.45
C GLU A 348 22.65 -15.90 -11.18
N PRO A 349 21.52 -15.28 -10.79
CA PRO A 349 21.46 -14.51 -9.56
C PRO A 349 21.69 -15.42 -8.35
N THR A 350 22.64 -15.03 -7.50
CA THR A 350 23.16 -15.74 -6.32
C THR A 350 22.08 -16.28 -5.37
N TYR A 351 20.87 -15.72 -5.41
CA TYR A 351 19.71 -16.17 -4.65
C TYR A 351 19.26 -17.60 -5.01
N LEU A 352 19.32 -18.00 -6.28
CA LEU A 352 18.99 -19.37 -6.71
C LEU A 352 19.97 -20.39 -6.14
N LEU A 353 21.25 -20.01 -6.01
CA LEU A 353 22.29 -20.85 -5.42
C LEU A 353 22.03 -21.12 -3.93
N VAL A 354 21.56 -20.10 -3.21
CA VAL A 354 21.22 -20.19 -1.78
C VAL A 354 19.98 -21.07 -1.58
N GLN A 355 18.94 -20.93 -2.42
CA GLN A 355 17.77 -21.81 -2.37
C GLN A 355 18.12 -23.27 -2.70
N HIS A 356 19.05 -23.50 -3.62
CA HIS A 356 19.49 -24.86 -3.98
C HIS A 356 20.30 -25.51 -2.85
N LEU A 357 21.14 -24.75 -2.14
CA LEU A 357 21.95 -25.24 -1.02
C LEU A 357 21.09 -25.68 0.19
N PHE A 358 19.97 -25.01 0.46
CA PHE A 358 19.07 -25.44 1.54
C PHE A 358 18.28 -26.70 1.23
N ARG A 359 18.09 -27.05 -0.05
CA ARG A 359 17.42 -28.30 -0.46
C ARG A 359 18.28 -29.56 -0.30
N PHE A 360 19.54 -29.41 0.08
CA PHE A 360 20.49 -30.52 0.31
C PHE A 360 20.91 -30.68 1.79
N LEU A 361 20.22 -29.99 2.70
CA LEU A 361 20.47 -30.07 4.15
C LEU A 361 19.28 -30.65 4.95
N GLU A 362 18.31 -31.27 4.28
CA GLU A 362 17.52 -32.36 4.88
C GLU A 362 18.33 -33.66 4.82
#